data_AF-A0A6B3FAV4-F1
#
_entry.id   AF-A0A6B3FAV4-F1
#
_cell.length_a   1.000
_cell.length_b   1.000
_cell.length_c   1.000
_cell.angle_alpha   90.00
_cell.angle_beta   90.00
_cell.angle_gamma   90.00
#
_symmetry.space_group_name_H-M   'P 1'
#
loop_
_entity.id
_entity.type
_entity.pdbx_description
1 polymer ?
#
loop_
_entity_poly.entity_id
_entity_poly.type
_entity_poly.pdbx_seq_one_letter_code
_entity_poly.pdbx_strand_id
1 'polypeptide(L)'
;EDPQSAFYNRMHSAAGADFPLTEAGERGSERLIDHPTQYAKALVIDYNRWPATPGRGAGIFLHVNGAGATAGCVSVPRPTMDRLMSWISPAAHPR
;
A
#
# COMPACT_ATOMS: atom_id res chain seq x y z
N GLU A 1 6.97 -1.83 8.28
CA GLU A 1 7.58 -2.73 7.26
C GLU A 1 8.66 -3.57 7.94
N ASP A 2 8.76 -4.88 7.66
CA ASP A 2 9.85 -5.72 8.19
C ASP A 2 10.58 -6.48 7.07
N PRO A 3 11.79 -6.04 6.65
CA PRO A 3 12.59 -6.70 5.62
C PRO A 3 13.00 -8.14 5.94
N GLN A 4 12.90 -8.58 7.19
CA GLN A 4 13.27 -9.93 7.62
C GLN A 4 12.07 -10.90 7.61
N SER A 5 10.86 -10.38 7.44
CA SER A 5 9.64 -11.19 7.40
C SER A 5 9.66 -12.12 6.19
N ALA A 6 9.30 -13.38 6.41
CA ALA A 6 8.99 -14.30 5.31
C ALA A 6 7.87 -13.73 4.44
N PHE A 7 6.94 -12.95 4.98
CA PHE A 7 5.84 -12.32 4.25
C PHE A 7 6.17 -10.93 3.69
N TYR A 8 7.45 -10.55 3.58
CA TYR A 8 7.86 -9.24 3.06
C TYR A 8 7.15 -8.87 1.74
N ASN A 9 6.49 -7.71 1.73
CA ASN A 9 5.67 -7.18 0.64
C ASN A 9 4.60 -8.13 0.09
N ARG A 10 4.03 -8.98 0.95
CA ARG A 10 2.90 -9.86 0.62
C ARG A 10 1.73 -9.56 1.55
N MET A 11 0.51 -9.65 1.02
CA MET A 11 -0.69 -9.57 1.85
C MET A 11 -0.83 -10.87 2.66
N HIS A 12 -1.03 -10.74 3.97
CA HIS A 12 -1.33 -11.86 4.86
C HIS A 12 -2.30 -11.37 5.95
N SER A 13 -2.91 -12.30 6.68
CA SER A 13 -3.70 -12.01 7.89
C SER A 13 -2.81 -11.88 9.13
N ALA A 14 -3.34 -11.27 10.21
CA ALA A 14 -2.68 -11.29 11.52
C ALA A 14 -2.34 -12.72 12.00
N ALA A 15 -3.23 -13.68 11.72
CA ALA A 15 -2.98 -15.08 11.97
C ALA A 15 -1.82 -15.57 11.07
N GLY A 16 -0.76 -16.08 11.71
CA GLY A 16 0.41 -16.61 11.03
C GLY A 16 1.43 -15.57 10.57
N ALA A 17 1.24 -14.28 10.88
CA ALA A 17 2.23 -13.24 10.60
C ALA A 17 3.47 -13.42 11.50
N ASP A 18 4.66 -13.31 10.92
CA ASP A 18 5.95 -13.40 11.61
C ASP A 18 6.57 -12.03 11.94
N PHE A 19 5.77 -10.96 11.82
CA PHE A 19 6.18 -9.59 12.14
C PHE A 19 5.14 -8.91 13.04
N PRO A 20 5.57 -7.91 13.84
CA PRO A 20 4.69 -7.23 14.76
C PRO A 20 3.68 -6.32 14.05
N LEU A 21 2.40 -6.40 14.44
CA LEU A 21 1.39 -5.40 14.08
C LEU A 21 1.55 -4.15 14.97
N THR A 22 2.65 -3.43 14.75
CA THR A 22 2.93 -2.13 15.39
C THR A 22 2.84 -1.03 14.36
N GLU A 23 2.36 0.14 14.76
CA GLU A 23 2.37 1.36 13.94
C GLU A 23 3.62 2.22 14.21
N ALA A 24 4.33 1.96 15.31
CA ALA A 24 5.47 2.75 15.77
C ALA A 24 6.80 2.00 15.63
N GLY A 25 7.89 2.77 15.51
CA GLY A 25 9.27 2.29 15.39
C GLY A 25 9.66 1.91 13.97
N GLU A 26 10.89 1.45 13.79
CA GLU A 26 11.45 1.10 12.47
C GLU A 26 10.65 0.03 11.71
N ARG A 27 9.98 -0.86 12.45
CA ARG A 27 9.14 -1.93 11.89
C ARG A 27 7.67 -1.55 11.78
N GLY A 28 7.32 -0.32 12.18
CA GLY A 28 5.97 0.23 12.12
C GLY A 28 5.38 0.12 10.72
N SER A 29 4.11 -0.28 10.64
CA SER A 29 3.34 -0.28 9.41
C SER A 29 2.07 0.55 9.65
N GLU A 30 1.76 1.44 8.72
CA GLU A 30 0.55 2.25 8.79
C GLU A 30 -0.72 1.39 8.82
N ARG A 31 -1.69 1.77 9.65
CA ARG A 31 -3.04 1.18 9.62
C ARG A 31 -3.94 2.00 8.73
N LEU A 32 -4.18 1.51 7.51
CA LEU A 32 -4.93 2.24 6.47
C LEU A 32 -6.31 2.74 6.94
N ILE A 33 -6.98 1.98 7.82
CA ILE A 33 -8.31 2.33 8.34
C ILE A 33 -8.32 3.63 9.17
N ASP A 34 -7.18 4.01 9.73
CA ASP A 34 -7.05 5.22 10.54
C ASP A 34 -6.80 6.47 9.67
N HIS A 35 -6.67 6.32 8.35
CA HIS A 35 -6.55 7.42 7.37
C HIS A 35 -7.71 7.40 6.33
N PRO A 36 -8.95 7.66 6.76
CA PRO A 36 -10.14 7.48 5.94
C PRO A 36 -10.22 8.44 4.74
N THR A 37 -9.49 9.57 4.77
CA THR A 37 -9.44 10.51 3.64
C THR A 37 -8.50 9.98 2.55
N GLN A 38 -7.26 9.69 2.90
CA GLN A 38 -6.22 9.22 1.98
C GLN A 38 -6.62 7.88 1.36
N TYR A 39 -6.97 6.91 2.21
CA TYR A 39 -7.32 5.55 1.82
C TYR A 39 -8.83 5.35 1.62
N ALA A 40 -9.60 6.43 1.41
CA ALA A 40 -10.98 6.32 0.91
C ALA A 40 -11.05 5.47 -0.37
N LYS A 41 -9.99 5.53 -1.18
CA LYS A 41 -9.75 4.68 -2.35
C LYS A 41 -8.25 4.38 -2.40
N ALA A 42 -7.90 3.10 -2.54
CA ALA A 42 -6.52 2.65 -2.64
C ALA A 42 -6.39 1.57 -3.71
N LEU A 43 -5.31 1.62 -4.47
CA LEU A 43 -4.94 0.60 -5.45
C LEU A 43 -3.51 0.14 -5.17
N VAL A 44 -3.28 -1.17 -5.18
CA VAL A 44 -1.93 -1.74 -5.10
C VAL A 44 -1.22 -1.53 -6.44
N ILE A 45 -0.01 -0.95 -6.43
CA ILE A 45 0.75 -0.64 -7.66
C ILE A 45 1.78 -1.70 -8.05
N ASP A 46 1.77 -2.87 -7.39
CA ASP A 46 2.68 -4.00 -7.62
C ASP A 46 4.19 -3.69 -7.55
N TYR A 47 4.55 -2.56 -6.95
CA TYR A 47 5.94 -2.21 -6.71
C TYR A 47 6.61 -3.24 -5.77
N ASN A 48 7.76 -3.78 -6.21
CA ASN A 48 8.58 -4.74 -5.46
C ASN A 48 7.84 -6.02 -5.01
N ARG A 49 6.77 -6.48 -5.71
CA ARG A 49 5.88 -7.53 -5.17
C ARG A 49 6.30 -8.97 -5.46
N TRP A 50 6.91 -9.26 -6.62
CA TRP A 50 7.38 -10.63 -6.92
C TRP A 50 8.54 -10.67 -7.94
N PRO A 51 9.69 -11.28 -7.59
CA PRO A 51 10.12 -11.59 -6.22
C PRO A 51 10.42 -10.29 -5.47
N ALA A 52 9.95 -10.18 -4.23
CA ALA A 52 10.22 -9.01 -3.40
C ALA A 52 11.69 -8.99 -2.97
N THR A 53 12.36 -7.84 -3.12
CA THR A 53 13.71 -7.62 -2.61
C THR A 53 13.63 -6.84 -1.30
N PRO A 54 14.05 -7.43 -0.16
CA PRO A 54 14.08 -6.76 1.14
C PRO A 54 14.78 -5.39 1.10
N GLY A 55 14.20 -4.41 1.80
CA GLY A 55 14.76 -3.06 1.93
C GLY A 55 14.54 -2.15 0.71
N ARG A 56 13.77 -2.58 -0.30
CA ARG A 56 13.41 -1.73 -1.45
C ARG A 56 12.05 -1.06 -1.32
N GLY A 57 11.39 -1.20 -0.16
CA GLY A 57 10.05 -0.70 0.15
C GLY A 57 8.97 -1.76 -0.06
N ALA A 58 7.92 -1.72 0.78
CA ALA A 58 6.77 -2.61 0.73
C ALA A 58 5.45 -1.86 0.94
N GLY A 59 4.33 -2.45 0.50
CA GLY A 59 3.00 -1.89 0.75
C GLY A 59 2.78 -0.52 0.11
N ILE A 60 3.23 -0.35 -1.14
CA ILE A 60 3.06 0.92 -1.85
C ILE A 60 1.70 0.93 -2.56
N PHE A 61 0.94 2.00 -2.31
CA PHE A 61 -0.39 2.20 -2.88
C PHE A 61 -0.47 3.48 -3.71
N LEU A 62 -1.40 3.49 -4.65
CA LEU A 62 -1.97 4.69 -5.23
C LEU A 62 -3.22 5.05 -4.43
N HIS A 63 -3.30 6.26 -3.89
CA HIS A 63 -4.43 6.69 -3.05
C HIS A 63 -4.82 8.17 -3.26
N VAL A 64 -5.90 8.61 -2.60
CA VAL A 64 -6.37 10.00 -2.67
C VAL A 64 -5.45 10.92 -1.88
N ASN A 65 -5.19 12.14 -2.35
CA ASN A 65 -4.41 13.13 -1.61
C ASN A 65 -4.87 13.29 -0.15
N GLY A 66 -3.88 13.35 0.76
CA GLY A 66 -4.04 13.80 2.13
C GLY A 66 -3.38 15.15 2.38
N ALA A 67 -3.18 15.49 3.65
CA ALA A 67 -2.32 16.61 4.02
C ALA A 67 -0.85 16.16 4.04
N GLY A 68 0.02 16.88 3.34
CA GLY A 68 1.47 16.65 3.35
C GLY A 68 1.98 15.62 2.33
N ALA A 69 3.27 15.32 2.43
CA ALA A 69 3.94 14.33 1.59
C ALA A 69 3.63 12.90 2.06
N THR A 70 3.66 11.94 1.12
CA THR A 70 3.51 10.53 1.43
C THR A 70 4.84 9.94 1.93
N ALA A 71 4.76 8.84 2.68
CA ALA A 71 5.94 8.08 3.12
C ALA A 71 6.47 7.10 2.05
N GLY A 72 6.11 7.29 0.78
CA GLY A 72 6.48 6.41 -0.34
C GLY A 72 5.34 6.07 -1.30
N CYS A 73 4.08 6.18 -0.84
CA CYS A 73 2.90 6.02 -1.68
C CYS A 73 2.77 7.10 -2.77
N VAL A 74 1.98 6.81 -3.79
CA VAL A 74 1.62 7.80 -4.82
C VAL A 74 0.25 8.35 -4.50
N SER A 75 0.12 9.67 -4.38
CA SER A 75 -1.18 10.31 -4.13
C SER A 75 -1.64 11.15 -5.31
N VAL A 76 -2.94 11.08 -5.62
CA VAL A 76 -3.56 11.89 -6.68
C VAL A 76 -4.83 12.59 -6.17
N PRO A 77 -5.26 13.69 -6.81
CA PRO A 77 -6.55 14.32 -6.49
C PRO A 77 -7.70 13.30 -6.62
N ARG A 78 -8.71 13.43 -5.74
CA ARG A 78 -9.87 12.52 -5.73
C ARG A 78 -10.53 12.33 -7.10
N PRO A 79 -10.78 13.39 -7.91
CA PRO A 79 -11.37 13.20 -9.24
C PRO A 79 -10.51 12.34 -10.18
N THR A 80 -9.18 12.44 -10.07
CA THR A 80 -8.25 11.60 -10.83
C THR A 80 -8.35 10.15 -10.36
N MET A 81 -8.37 9.92 -9.04
CA MET A 81 -8.54 8.58 -8.48
C MET A 81 -9.87 7.94 -8.91
N ASP A 82 -10.95 8.72 -8.94
CA ASP A 82 -12.27 8.27 -9.38
C ASP A 82 -12.24 7.82 -10.86
N ARG A 83 -11.54 8.57 -11.71
CA ARG A 83 -11.35 8.22 -13.13
C ARG A 83 -10.47 6.98 -13.32
N LEU A 84 -9.42 6.82 -12.53
CA LEU A 84 -8.58 5.63 -12.59
C LEU A 84 -9.37 4.39 -12.15
N MET A 85 -10.11 4.48 -11.04
CA MET A 85 -10.95 3.39 -10.55
C MET A 85 -12.07 2.99 -11.51
N SER A 86 -12.63 3.93 -12.29
CA SER A 86 -13.62 3.59 -13.31
C SER A 86 -13.01 3.02 -14.59
N TRP A 87 -11.76 3.35 -14.89
CA TRP A 87 -11.03 2.83 -16.05
C TRP A 87 -10.47 1.42 -15.80
N ILE A 88 -10.03 1.12 -14.58
CA ILE A 88 -9.46 -0.17 -14.20
C ILE A 88 -10.59 -1.21 -14.17
N SER A 89 -10.87 -1.78 -15.33
CA SER A 89 -11.62 -3.02 -15.47
C SER A 89 -10.62 -4.18 -15.47
N PRO A 90 -10.79 -5.22 -14.61
CA PRO A 90 -9.95 -6.40 -14.66
C PRO A 90 -9.89 -7.05 -16.05
N ALA A 91 -10.98 -6.94 -16.82
CA ALA A 91 -11.07 -7.45 -18.19
C ALA A 91 -10.32 -6.59 -19.22
N ALA A 92 -9.92 -5.35 -18.88
CA ALA A 92 -9.19 -4.45 -19.76
C ALA A 92 -7.66 -4.62 -19.66
N HIS A 93 -7.18 -5.56 -18.83
CA HIS A 93 -5.76 -5.81 -18.57
C HIS A 93 -4.93 -4.52 -18.37
N PRO A 94 -5.33 -3.62 -17.45
CA PRO A 94 -4.52 -2.44 -17.15
C PRO A 94 -3.14 -2.88 -16.68
N ARG A 95 -2.07 -2.34 -17.30
CA ARG A 95 -0.67 -2.59 -16.95
C ARG A 95 -0.01 -1.31 -16.48
#